data_AF-A0A3M1X2R7-F1
#
_entry.id   AF-A0A3M1X2R7-F1
#
_cell.length_a   1.000
_cell.length_b   1.000
_cell.length_c   1.000
_cell.angle_alpha   90.00
_cell.angle_beta   90.00
_cell.angle_gamma   90.00
#
_symmetry.space_group_name_H-M   'P 1'
#
loop_
_entity.id
_entity.type
_entity.pdbx_description
1 polymer ?
#
loop_
_entity_poly.entity_id
_entity_poly.type
_entity_poly.pdbx_seq_one_letter_code
_entity_poly.pdbx_strand_id
1 'polypeptide(L)'
;MNPLKKELQRYERALKKFFGIPAAERKQKDREKLLTILGVPNPQEFLNMHIPLWQARIDELLDPTSTDMLPISIGHSYVNWVRGAIRQLPRESRVKIFSSKMKLTGLKKAIQELIGKIRGRKPKDFYVDDVQLVDKIHKDTRVSVVTDEGERFDLYISRFGCTGEYIFSGLPGIVEIPAQPVQFHVTPQGEEILIKPVEEGVNLYLDDSLPADYFLENWEWIVEGVARCDALGDAIGTALRFGHYMATEDRRVYTIDNIEIFHLDSTDVKIHEPVYDFISRRVHPDDAKKRKQLREKLRKKYEEVYEAQMAKIREKWPQIERYLSEFKRLIREYTGEPFEIVLSRIRSRIFGKK
;
A
#
# COMPACT_ATOMS: atom_id res chain seq x y z
N MET A 1 -16.87 -7.82 29.23
CA MET A 1 -15.55 -8.36 28.81
C MET A 1 -15.73 -8.99 27.43
N ASN A 2 -15.10 -8.44 26.38
CA ASN A 2 -15.37 -8.80 24.98
C ASN A 2 -15.20 -10.32 24.74
N PRO A 3 -16.25 -11.07 24.32
CA PRO A 3 -16.18 -12.52 24.05
C PRO A 3 -15.04 -12.92 23.11
N LEU A 4 -14.74 -12.11 22.09
CA LEU A 4 -13.64 -12.31 21.15
C LEU A 4 -12.27 -12.38 21.84
N LYS A 5 -12.08 -11.65 22.95
CA LYS A 5 -10.80 -11.62 23.68
C LYS A 5 -10.53 -12.95 24.40
N LYS A 6 -11.55 -13.60 24.95
CA LYS A 6 -11.40 -14.93 25.59
C LYS A 6 -11.09 -16.00 24.57
N GLU A 7 -11.78 -15.97 23.42
CA GLU A 7 -11.56 -16.92 22.35
C GLU A 7 -10.17 -16.78 21.73
N LEU A 8 -9.72 -15.54 21.50
CA LEU A 8 -8.36 -15.25 21.04
C LEU A 8 -7.32 -15.81 22.02
N GLN A 9 -7.47 -15.59 23.32
CA GLN A 9 -6.55 -16.15 24.32
C GLN A 9 -6.52 -17.68 24.33
N ARG A 10 -7.67 -18.34 24.14
CA ARG A 10 -7.74 -19.80 24.01
C ARG A 10 -6.98 -20.26 22.77
N TYR A 11 -7.17 -19.57 21.65
CA TYR A 11 -6.46 -19.84 20.40
C TYR A 11 -4.95 -19.63 20.55
N GLU A 12 -4.49 -18.50 21.09
CA GLU A 12 -3.06 -18.20 21.30
C GLU A 12 -2.36 -19.24 22.19
N ARG A 13 -3.04 -19.75 23.23
CA ARG A 13 -2.51 -20.84 24.08
C ARG A 13 -2.34 -22.13 23.29
N ALA A 14 -3.33 -22.48 22.46
CA ALA A 14 -3.25 -23.66 21.61
C ALA A 14 -2.15 -23.51 20.54
N LEU A 15 -2.02 -22.32 19.97
CA LEU A 15 -1.00 -21.96 18.98
C LEU A 15 0.41 -22.11 19.57
N LYS A 16 0.65 -21.55 20.77
CA LYS A 16 1.93 -21.67 21.47
C LYS A 16 2.31 -23.14 21.71
N LYS A 17 1.34 -23.99 22.06
CA LYS A 17 1.57 -25.43 22.24
C LYS A 17 1.93 -26.10 20.92
N PHE A 18 1.24 -25.75 19.84
CA PHE A 18 1.48 -26.32 18.51
C PHE A 18 2.87 -25.96 17.96
N PHE A 19 3.26 -24.68 18.03
CA PHE A 19 4.59 -24.23 17.56
C PHE A 19 5.74 -24.63 18.49
N GLY A 20 5.44 -25.10 19.71
CA GLY A 20 6.42 -25.77 20.56
C GLY A 20 6.79 -27.18 20.10
N ILE A 21 6.06 -27.76 19.15
CA ILE A 21 6.35 -29.06 18.55
C ILE A 21 7.24 -28.85 17.30
N PRO A 22 8.36 -29.58 17.16
CA PRO A 22 9.19 -29.52 15.95
C PRO A 22 8.36 -29.75 14.68
N ALA A 23 8.66 -29.02 13.60
CA ALA A 23 7.84 -29.07 12.38
C ALA A 23 7.63 -30.48 11.83
N ALA A 24 8.67 -31.32 11.88
CA ALA A 24 8.63 -32.73 11.43
C ALA A 24 7.71 -33.64 12.28
N GLU A 25 7.39 -33.23 13.52
CA GLU A 25 6.60 -34.02 14.46
C GLU A 25 5.14 -33.54 14.56
N ARG A 26 4.78 -32.43 13.90
CA ARG A 26 3.43 -31.85 13.96
C ARG A 26 2.43 -32.74 13.24
N LYS A 27 1.48 -33.27 14.01
CA LYS A 27 0.46 -34.22 13.52
C LYS A 27 -0.76 -33.49 12.97
N GLN A 28 -1.43 -34.12 12.00
CA GLN A 28 -2.68 -33.62 11.42
C GLN A 28 -3.75 -33.35 12.49
N LYS A 29 -3.88 -34.22 13.49
CA LYS A 29 -4.81 -34.06 14.62
C LYS A 29 -4.58 -32.75 15.41
N ASP A 30 -3.35 -32.24 15.47
CA ASP A 30 -3.07 -31.00 16.19
C ASP A 30 -3.44 -29.76 15.36
N ARG A 31 -3.25 -29.82 14.02
CA ARG A 31 -3.79 -28.81 13.09
C ARG A 31 -5.31 -28.76 13.14
N GLU A 32 -5.94 -29.93 13.14
CA GLU A 32 -7.41 -30.05 13.19
C GLU A 32 -7.96 -29.36 14.44
N LYS A 33 -7.37 -29.60 15.62
CA LYS A 33 -7.74 -28.90 16.86
C LYS A 33 -7.63 -27.37 16.75
N LEU A 34 -6.57 -26.87 16.11
CA LEU A 34 -6.40 -25.42 15.92
C LEU A 34 -7.51 -24.86 15.02
N LEU A 35 -7.77 -25.50 13.89
CA LEU A 35 -8.81 -25.10 12.95
C LEU A 35 -10.22 -25.18 13.57
N THR A 36 -10.48 -26.17 14.42
CA THR A 36 -11.72 -26.25 15.22
C THR A 36 -11.85 -25.06 16.18
N ILE A 37 -10.78 -24.68 16.88
CA ILE A 37 -10.79 -23.51 17.77
C ILE A 37 -11.00 -22.21 16.97
N LEU A 38 -10.46 -22.15 15.76
CA LEU A 38 -10.65 -21.03 14.83
C LEU A 38 -12.06 -20.95 14.25
N GLY A 39 -12.88 -21.99 14.39
CA GLY A 39 -14.23 -22.05 13.83
C GLY A 39 -14.27 -22.36 12.33
N VAL A 40 -13.24 -23.02 11.80
CA VAL A 40 -13.24 -23.45 10.39
C VAL A 40 -14.29 -24.54 10.19
N PRO A 41 -15.22 -24.42 9.22
CA PRO A 41 -16.17 -25.48 8.90
C PRO A 41 -15.43 -26.72 8.39
N ASN A 42 -15.83 -27.90 8.85
CA ASN A 42 -15.23 -29.19 8.49
C ASN A 42 -13.68 -29.16 8.46
N PRO A 43 -13.00 -28.95 9.61
CA PRO A 43 -11.54 -28.84 9.66
C PRO A 43 -10.79 -29.98 8.97
N GLN A 44 -11.33 -31.20 9.04
CA GLN A 44 -10.71 -32.36 8.41
C GLN A 44 -10.79 -32.32 6.88
N GLU A 45 -11.90 -31.85 6.31
CA GLU A 45 -12.05 -31.63 4.87
C GLU A 45 -11.10 -30.53 4.40
N PHE A 46 -11.06 -29.41 5.13
CA PHE A 46 -10.13 -28.32 4.86
C PHE A 46 -8.68 -28.82 4.87
N LEU A 47 -8.27 -29.65 5.84
CA LEU A 47 -6.90 -30.21 5.89
C LEU A 47 -6.57 -31.20 4.78
N ASN A 48 -7.59 -31.86 4.21
CA ASN A 48 -7.43 -32.90 3.21
C ASN A 48 -7.61 -32.40 1.77
N MET A 49 -7.71 -31.08 1.55
CA MET A 49 -7.73 -30.52 0.20
C MET A 49 -6.52 -31.02 -0.60
N HIS A 50 -6.76 -31.42 -1.85
CA HIS A 50 -5.74 -31.93 -2.77
C HIS A 50 -4.87 -30.80 -3.35
N ILE A 51 -4.23 -30.04 -2.47
CA ILE A 51 -3.35 -28.92 -2.79
C ILE A 51 -1.91 -29.32 -2.41
N PRO A 52 -0.91 -29.14 -3.30
CA PRO A 52 0.47 -29.47 -2.98
C PRO A 52 0.99 -28.69 -1.76
N LEU A 53 1.70 -29.38 -0.87
CA LEU A 53 2.29 -28.83 0.36
C LEU A 53 1.29 -28.14 1.30
N TRP A 54 0.00 -28.48 1.22
CA TRP A 54 -1.07 -27.76 1.92
C TRP A 54 -0.87 -27.64 3.43
N GLN A 55 -0.44 -28.71 4.10
CA GLN A 55 -0.18 -28.68 5.54
C GLN A 55 0.93 -27.69 5.92
N ALA A 56 1.96 -27.53 5.08
CA ALA A 56 3.00 -26.53 5.31
C ALA A 56 2.45 -25.10 5.14
N ARG A 57 1.59 -24.89 4.14
CA ARG A 57 0.91 -23.59 3.93
C ARG A 57 -0.02 -23.22 5.09
N ILE A 58 -0.67 -24.22 5.69
CA ILE A 58 -1.46 -24.01 6.92
C ILE A 58 -0.54 -23.64 8.09
N ASP A 59 0.59 -24.32 8.27
CA ASP A 59 1.55 -23.96 9.32
C ASP A 59 2.08 -22.53 9.14
N GLU A 60 2.42 -22.13 7.91
CA GLU A 60 2.85 -20.77 7.58
C GLU A 60 1.74 -19.73 7.85
N LEU A 61 0.49 -20.02 7.46
CA LEU A 61 -0.67 -19.17 7.77
C LEU A 61 -0.83 -18.97 9.28
N LEU A 62 -0.67 -20.04 10.06
CA LEU A 62 -0.88 -20.03 11.50
C LEU A 62 0.33 -19.48 12.27
N ASP A 63 1.49 -19.33 11.64
CA ASP A 63 2.71 -18.88 12.31
C ASP A 63 2.52 -17.47 12.89
N PRO A 64 2.56 -17.30 14.22
CA PRO A 64 2.37 -15.99 14.83
C PRO A 64 3.56 -15.05 14.63
N THR A 65 4.69 -15.56 14.15
CA THR A 65 5.92 -14.80 13.91
C THR A 65 6.01 -14.19 12.52
N SER A 66 5.17 -14.64 11.58
CA SER A 66 5.03 -14.04 10.26
C SER A 66 3.79 -13.17 10.18
N THR A 67 3.86 -12.11 9.38
CA THR A 67 2.73 -11.23 9.04
C THR A 67 1.86 -11.78 7.91
N ASP A 68 2.29 -12.86 7.27
CA ASP A 68 1.64 -13.39 6.08
C ASP A 68 0.23 -13.94 6.37
N MET A 69 -0.71 -13.57 5.52
CA MET A 69 -2.09 -14.09 5.48
C MET A 69 -2.41 -14.83 4.17
N LEU A 70 -1.47 -14.86 3.22
CA LEU A 70 -1.52 -15.57 1.95
C LEU A 70 -0.14 -16.25 1.71
N PRO A 71 0.19 -17.31 2.47
CA PRO A 71 1.51 -17.97 2.57
C PRO A 71 1.93 -18.72 1.31
N ILE A 72 1.99 -18.02 0.19
CA ILE A 72 2.51 -18.52 -1.07
C ILE A 72 2.87 -17.34 -2.00
N SER A 73 4.06 -17.43 -2.58
CA SER A 73 4.50 -16.49 -3.60
C SER A 73 3.64 -16.60 -4.87
N ILE A 74 3.41 -15.46 -5.52
CA ILE A 74 2.62 -15.35 -6.75
C ILE A 74 3.23 -16.16 -7.90
N GLY A 75 4.54 -16.38 -7.90
CA GLY A 75 5.22 -17.17 -8.93
C GLY A 75 5.01 -18.68 -8.85
N HIS A 76 4.30 -19.19 -7.84
CA HIS A 76 4.12 -20.63 -7.68
C HIS A 76 2.96 -21.18 -8.51
N SER A 77 3.15 -22.32 -9.18
CA SER A 77 2.15 -22.99 -10.03
C SER A 77 0.78 -23.24 -9.39
N TYR A 78 0.70 -23.40 -8.06
CA TYR A 78 -0.54 -23.66 -7.32
C TYR A 78 -0.99 -22.47 -6.44
N VAL A 79 -0.43 -21.27 -6.67
CA VAL A 79 -0.75 -20.05 -5.90
C VAL A 79 -2.26 -19.79 -5.82
N ASN A 80 -2.96 -19.93 -6.96
CA ASN A 80 -4.39 -19.61 -7.04
C ASN A 80 -5.24 -20.56 -6.19
N TRP A 81 -4.88 -21.85 -6.13
CA TRP A 81 -5.60 -22.82 -5.29
C TRP A 81 -5.38 -22.57 -3.80
N VAL A 82 -4.13 -22.33 -3.38
CA VAL A 82 -3.81 -22.01 -1.97
C VAL A 82 -4.50 -20.72 -1.53
N ARG A 83 -4.34 -19.63 -2.29
CA ARG A 83 -4.95 -18.33 -1.95
C ARG A 83 -6.47 -18.39 -1.99
N GLY A 84 -7.05 -19.11 -2.96
CA GLY A 84 -8.49 -19.34 -3.05
C GLY A 84 -9.03 -20.06 -1.82
N ALA A 85 -8.39 -21.14 -1.39
CA ALA A 85 -8.78 -21.89 -0.19
C ALA A 85 -8.72 -21.03 1.09
N ILE A 86 -7.63 -20.27 1.27
CA ILE A 86 -7.45 -19.41 2.46
C ILE A 86 -8.45 -18.25 2.47
N ARG A 87 -8.81 -17.69 1.30
CA ARG A 87 -9.84 -16.64 1.18
C ARG A 87 -11.23 -17.10 1.63
N GLN A 88 -11.54 -18.38 1.52
CA GLN A 88 -12.81 -18.97 1.94
C GLN A 88 -12.93 -19.16 3.46
N LEU A 89 -11.85 -18.96 4.22
CA LEU A 89 -11.92 -19.03 5.68
C LEU A 89 -12.95 -18.03 6.22
N PRO A 90 -13.74 -18.41 7.25
CA PRO A 90 -14.66 -17.50 7.89
C PRO A 90 -13.98 -16.22 8.38
N ARG A 91 -14.71 -15.11 8.34
CA ARG A 91 -14.25 -13.81 8.87
C ARG A 91 -13.62 -13.94 10.25
N GLU A 92 -14.31 -14.60 11.17
CA GLU A 92 -13.83 -14.76 12.56
C GLU A 92 -12.50 -15.53 12.64
N SER A 93 -12.31 -16.55 11.81
CA SER A 93 -11.05 -17.29 11.74
C SER A 93 -9.91 -16.39 11.25
N ARG A 94 -10.13 -15.61 10.18
CA ARG A 94 -9.13 -14.67 9.66
C ARG A 94 -8.76 -13.60 10.68
N VAL A 95 -9.75 -13.04 11.39
CA VAL A 95 -9.54 -12.07 12.46
C VAL A 95 -8.71 -12.67 13.60
N LYS A 96 -9.02 -13.90 14.05
CA LYS A 96 -8.26 -14.59 15.10
C LYS A 96 -6.82 -14.88 14.68
N ILE A 97 -6.61 -15.37 13.45
CA ILE A 97 -5.28 -15.63 12.89
C ILE A 97 -4.46 -14.34 12.85
N PHE A 98 -4.95 -13.30 12.18
CA PHE A 98 -4.23 -12.03 12.07
C PHE A 98 -3.97 -11.40 13.44
N SER A 99 -4.96 -11.43 14.34
CA SER A 99 -4.81 -10.87 15.69
C SER A 99 -3.71 -11.55 16.49
N SER A 100 -3.54 -12.86 16.35
CA SER A 100 -2.49 -13.62 17.04
C SER A 100 -1.07 -13.26 16.58
N LYS A 101 -0.93 -12.76 15.33
CA LYS A 101 0.36 -12.33 14.75
C LYS A 101 0.81 -10.98 15.30
N MET A 102 -0.13 -10.10 15.69
CA MET A 102 0.17 -8.69 16.01
C MET A 102 1.23 -8.46 17.08
N LYS A 103 1.28 -9.33 18.10
CA LYS A 103 2.20 -9.16 19.24
C LYS A 103 3.64 -9.52 18.88
N LEU A 104 3.85 -10.67 18.26
CA LEU A 104 5.21 -11.17 17.98
C LEU A 104 5.83 -10.48 16.77
N THR A 105 5.02 -10.04 15.81
CA THR A 105 5.50 -9.29 14.64
C THR A 105 5.74 -7.81 14.95
N GLY A 106 5.16 -7.27 16.02
CA GLY A 106 5.22 -5.84 16.35
C GLY A 106 4.20 -4.97 15.61
N LEU A 107 3.35 -5.55 14.75
CA LEU A 107 2.34 -4.84 13.97
C LEU A 107 1.40 -4.00 14.83
N LYS A 108 1.09 -4.43 16.06
CA LYS A 108 0.22 -3.65 16.95
C LYS A 108 0.72 -2.22 17.14
N LYS A 109 2.02 -2.07 17.44
CA LYS A 109 2.62 -0.75 17.66
C LYS A 109 2.65 0.07 16.37
N ALA A 110 2.98 -0.56 15.24
CA ALA A 110 3.03 0.10 13.94
C ALA A 110 1.63 0.62 13.51
N ILE A 111 0.57 -0.17 13.71
CA ILE A 111 -0.81 0.28 13.44
C ILE A 111 -1.19 1.46 14.35
N GLN A 112 -0.83 1.42 15.65
CA GLN A 112 -1.07 2.57 16.55
C GLN A 112 -0.32 3.82 16.12
N GLU A 113 0.90 3.67 15.59
CA GLU A 113 1.70 4.77 15.04
C GLU A 113 1.05 5.38 13.80
N LEU A 114 0.56 4.55 12.89
CA LEU A 114 -0.16 5.03 11.70
C LEU A 114 -1.46 5.76 12.08
N ILE A 115 -2.29 5.18 12.95
CA ILE A 115 -3.52 5.86 13.43
C ILE A 115 -3.15 7.17 14.13
N GLY A 116 -2.04 7.19 14.86
CA GLY A 116 -1.49 8.41 15.45
C GLY A 116 -1.14 9.49 14.43
N LYS A 117 -0.56 9.12 13.29
CA LYS A 117 -0.27 10.03 12.18
C LYS A 117 -1.55 10.55 11.52
N ILE A 118 -2.57 9.69 11.36
CA ILE A 118 -3.86 10.06 10.76
C ILE A 118 -4.64 11.02 11.68
N ARG A 119 -4.74 10.71 12.98
CA ARG A 119 -5.56 11.47 13.94
C ARG A 119 -4.83 12.61 14.65
N GLY A 120 -3.50 12.65 14.56
CA GLY A 120 -2.66 13.49 15.43
C GLY A 120 -2.46 12.97 16.86
N ARG A 121 -3.10 11.85 17.23
CA ARG A 121 -2.94 11.20 18.55
C ARG A 121 -3.02 9.68 18.46
N LYS A 122 -2.12 8.98 19.15
CA LYS A 122 -2.08 7.51 19.17
C LYS A 122 -3.24 6.95 20.00
N PRO A 123 -3.99 5.95 19.51
CA PRO A 123 -5.01 5.28 20.31
C PRO A 123 -4.33 4.42 21.40
N LYS A 124 -4.98 4.29 22.56
CA LYS A 124 -4.44 3.48 23.67
C LYS A 124 -4.48 2.00 23.31
N ASP A 125 -5.55 1.54 22.68
CA ASP A 125 -5.68 0.19 22.16
C ASP A 125 -6.59 0.15 20.93
N PHE A 126 -6.59 -0.97 20.23
CA PHE A 126 -7.56 -1.28 19.19
C PHE A 126 -7.79 -2.79 19.12
N TYR A 127 -8.89 -3.18 18.48
CA TYR A 127 -9.11 -4.57 18.09
C TYR A 127 -9.33 -4.67 16.59
N VAL A 128 -9.01 -5.84 16.04
CA VAL A 128 -9.26 -6.14 14.62
C VAL A 128 -10.72 -6.55 14.49
N ASP A 129 -11.46 -5.81 13.68
CA ASP A 129 -12.85 -6.10 13.36
C ASP A 129 -12.93 -7.04 12.16
N ASP A 130 -12.23 -6.73 11.07
CA ASP A 130 -12.29 -7.51 9.83
C ASP A 130 -10.91 -7.68 9.20
N VAL A 131 -10.74 -8.75 8.44
CA VAL A 131 -9.54 -9.04 7.65
C VAL A 131 -9.99 -9.57 6.29
N GLN A 132 -9.60 -8.88 5.22
CA GLN A 132 -9.89 -9.24 3.85
C GLN A 132 -8.58 -9.51 3.11
N LEU A 133 -8.51 -10.63 2.42
CA LEU A 133 -7.32 -11.05 1.67
C LEU A 133 -7.50 -10.65 0.22
N VAL A 134 -6.79 -9.60 -0.18
CA VAL A 134 -6.97 -8.92 -1.45
C VAL A 134 -6.13 -9.61 -2.54
N ASP A 135 -6.60 -9.61 -3.79
CA ASP A 135 -5.89 -10.21 -4.92
C ASP A 135 -5.08 -9.20 -5.74
N LYS A 136 -4.42 -8.26 -5.03
CA LYS A 136 -3.58 -7.24 -5.66
C LYS A 136 -2.14 -7.45 -5.23
N ILE A 137 -1.21 -7.39 -6.18
CA ILE A 137 0.23 -7.63 -5.95
C ILE A 137 0.79 -6.70 -4.87
N HIS A 138 0.34 -5.45 -4.84
CA HIS A 138 0.85 -4.40 -3.95
C HIS A 138 0.05 -4.22 -2.65
N LYS A 139 -1.05 -4.96 -2.47
CA LYS A 139 -2.00 -4.85 -1.34
C LYS A 139 -2.55 -6.24 -1.08
N ASP A 140 -1.93 -7.01 -0.19
CA ASP A 140 -2.29 -8.42 0.02
C ASP A 140 -3.31 -8.60 1.16
N THR A 141 -3.31 -7.70 2.15
CA THR A 141 -4.25 -7.76 3.28
C THR A 141 -4.86 -6.40 3.59
N ARG A 142 -6.19 -6.31 3.58
CA ARG A 142 -6.95 -5.19 4.16
C ARG A 142 -7.42 -5.58 5.55
N VAL A 143 -7.21 -4.71 6.52
CA VAL A 143 -7.58 -4.91 7.92
C VAL A 143 -8.44 -3.74 8.36
N SER A 144 -9.60 -4.04 8.92
CA SER A 144 -10.42 -3.06 9.63
C SER A 144 -10.11 -3.16 11.11
N VAL A 145 -9.72 -2.04 11.72
CA VAL A 145 -9.47 -1.95 13.16
C VAL A 145 -10.42 -0.96 13.80
N VAL A 146 -10.85 -1.24 15.02
CA VAL A 146 -11.67 -0.33 15.81
C VAL A 146 -10.91 0.04 17.08
N THR A 147 -10.71 1.34 17.27
CA THR A 147 -10.02 1.89 18.43
C THR A 147 -10.85 1.72 19.70
N ASP A 148 -10.23 1.89 20.86
CA ASP A 148 -10.93 1.92 22.15
C ASP A 148 -11.96 3.06 22.27
N GLU A 149 -11.85 4.09 21.43
CA GLU A 149 -12.81 5.19 21.31
C GLU A 149 -13.96 4.90 20.33
N GLY A 150 -13.98 3.72 19.70
CA GLY A 150 -15.05 3.29 18.79
C GLY A 150 -14.87 3.70 17.33
N GLU A 151 -13.80 4.42 16.99
CA GLU A 151 -13.52 4.78 15.60
C GLU A 151 -12.94 3.62 14.79
N ARG A 152 -13.43 3.47 13.56
CA ARG A 152 -13.00 2.44 12.61
C ARG A 152 -11.99 2.99 11.62
N PHE A 153 -10.91 2.26 11.40
CA PHE A 153 -9.91 2.53 10.36
C PHE A 153 -9.75 1.30 9.48
N ASP A 154 -9.78 1.51 8.16
CA ASP A 154 -9.44 0.48 7.20
C ASP A 154 -8.02 0.73 6.69
N LEU A 155 -7.18 -0.30 6.79
CA LEU A 155 -5.75 -0.21 6.51
C LEU A 155 -5.34 -1.32 5.55
N TYR A 156 -4.44 -1.03 4.62
CA TYR A 156 -3.68 -2.04 3.91
C TYR A 156 -2.39 -2.37 4.67
N ILE A 157 -2.11 -3.66 4.76
CA ILE A 157 -0.80 -4.21 5.06
C ILE A 157 -0.23 -4.66 3.71
N SER A 158 1.00 -4.25 3.41
CA SER A 158 1.70 -4.63 2.19
C SER A 158 3.12 -5.08 2.49
N ARG A 159 3.59 -6.02 1.69
CA ARG A 159 4.95 -6.59 1.72
C ARG A 159 5.73 -6.30 0.45
N PHE A 160 5.15 -5.53 -0.47
CA PHE A 160 5.74 -5.28 -1.77
C PHE A 160 6.13 -3.81 -1.89
N GLY A 161 7.37 -3.54 -2.30
CA GLY A 161 7.83 -2.17 -2.56
C GLY A 161 7.86 -1.26 -1.33
N CYS A 162 7.91 -1.83 -0.12
CA CYS A 162 7.78 -1.12 1.15
C CYS A 162 8.75 0.04 1.29
N THR A 163 10.03 -0.21 1.00
CA THR A 163 11.10 0.78 1.13
C THR A 163 10.92 1.97 0.16
N GLY A 164 10.60 1.72 -1.11
CA GLY A 164 10.39 2.78 -2.10
C GLY A 164 9.22 3.70 -1.73
N GLU A 165 8.07 3.11 -1.40
CA GLU A 165 6.88 3.89 -1.01
C GLU A 165 7.09 4.63 0.32
N TYR A 166 7.83 4.04 1.27
CA TYR A 166 8.17 4.72 2.52
C TYR A 166 9.07 5.94 2.29
N ILE A 167 10.11 5.81 1.48
CA ILE A 167 10.98 6.94 1.11
C ILE A 167 10.17 8.01 0.36
N PHE A 168 9.27 7.62 -0.54
CA PHE A 168 8.45 8.59 -1.24
C PHE A 168 7.52 9.35 -0.29
N SER A 169 6.92 8.67 0.70
CA SER A 169 5.84 9.21 1.53
C SER A 169 6.15 10.51 2.29
N GLY A 170 7.42 10.77 2.62
CA GLY A 170 7.81 12.00 3.31
C GLY A 170 8.05 13.20 2.38
N LEU A 171 8.26 12.95 1.09
CA LEU A 171 8.60 14.00 0.12
C LEU A 171 7.43 14.95 -0.21
N PRO A 172 6.19 14.47 -0.44
CA PRO A 172 5.05 15.35 -0.73
C PRO A 172 4.88 16.47 0.29
N GLY A 173 4.98 16.15 1.59
CA GLY A 173 4.80 17.13 2.66
C GLY A 173 5.84 18.26 2.63
N ILE A 174 7.08 17.98 2.22
CA ILE A 174 8.16 18.98 2.12
C ILE A 174 7.84 20.04 1.07
N VAL A 175 7.14 19.64 0.01
CA VAL A 175 6.78 20.50 -1.14
C VAL A 175 5.29 20.83 -1.19
N GLU A 176 4.58 20.61 -0.09
CA GLU A 176 3.16 20.92 0.15
C GLU A 176 2.22 20.26 -0.88
N ILE A 177 2.51 19.01 -1.22
CA ILE A 177 1.62 18.14 -1.98
C ILE A 177 0.86 17.25 -0.99
N PRO A 178 -0.46 17.05 -1.14
CA PRO A 178 -1.22 16.11 -0.34
C PRO A 178 -0.65 14.69 -0.44
N ALA A 179 -0.64 13.95 0.67
CA ALA A 179 -0.26 12.55 0.71
C ALA A 179 -0.93 11.84 1.88
N GLN A 180 -1.13 10.54 1.73
CA GLN A 180 -1.55 9.70 2.85
C GLN A 180 -0.35 9.36 3.74
N PRO A 181 -0.53 9.38 5.08
CA PRO A 181 0.51 8.90 5.96
C PRO A 181 0.71 7.40 5.76
N VAL A 182 1.96 6.95 5.82
CA VAL A 182 2.32 5.54 5.84
C VAL A 182 3.15 5.21 7.08
N GLN A 183 3.21 3.93 7.40
CA GLN A 183 4.09 3.41 8.44
C GLN A 183 4.89 2.23 7.90
N PHE A 184 6.20 2.39 7.86
CA PHE A 184 7.14 1.31 7.62
C PHE A 184 7.45 0.58 8.92
N HIS A 185 7.53 -0.74 8.83
CA HIS A 185 7.77 -1.62 9.96
C HIS A 185 8.61 -2.81 9.51
N VAL A 186 9.59 -3.19 10.32
CA VAL A 186 10.38 -4.40 10.11
C VAL A 186 10.10 -5.34 11.27
N THR A 187 9.66 -6.56 10.96
CA THR A 187 9.40 -7.58 12.00
C THR A 187 10.70 -8.05 12.63
N PRO A 188 10.67 -8.69 13.82
CA PRO A 188 11.87 -9.31 14.40
C PRO A 188 12.57 -10.34 13.49
N GLN A 189 11.85 -10.88 12.51
CA GLN A 189 12.31 -11.86 11.52
C GLN A 189 12.91 -11.18 10.28
N GLY A 190 12.84 -9.84 10.19
CA GLY A 190 13.34 -9.07 9.06
C GLY A 190 12.33 -8.88 7.92
N GLU A 191 11.05 -9.21 8.11
CA GLU A 191 10.02 -8.95 7.10
C GLU A 191 9.75 -7.43 7.02
N GLU A 192 9.89 -6.84 5.83
CA GLU A 192 9.53 -5.44 5.58
C GLU A 192 8.04 -5.29 5.30
N ILE A 193 7.37 -4.45 6.08
CA ILE A 193 5.95 -4.21 6.00
C ILE A 193 5.69 -2.72 5.83
N LEU A 194 4.80 -2.39 4.90
CA LEU A 194 4.20 -1.08 4.80
C LEU A 194 2.73 -1.13 5.22
N ILE A 195 2.36 -0.23 6.13
CA ILE A 195 0.98 -0.05 6.59
C ILE A 195 0.51 1.29 6.06
N LYS A 196 -0.63 1.31 5.37
CA LYS A 196 -1.25 2.54 4.83
C LYS A 196 -2.76 2.53 5.03
N PRO A 197 -3.41 3.69 5.16
CA PRO A 197 -4.87 3.75 5.10
C PRO A 197 -5.36 3.24 3.74
N VAL A 198 -6.58 2.72 3.70
CA VAL A 198 -7.28 2.53 2.43
C VAL A 198 -7.44 3.88 1.75
N GLU A 199 -7.34 3.89 0.41
CA GLU A 199 -7.42 5.14 -0.35
C GLU A 199 -8.79 5.81 -0.17
N GLU A 200 -8.77 7.14 -0.03
CA GLU A 200 -9.97 7.97 -0.02
C GLU A 200 -10.18 8.60 -1.40
N GLY A 201 -11.44 8.71 -1.83
CA GLY A 201 -11.80 9.31 -3.10
C GLY A 201 -11.80 8.33 -4.28
N VAL A 202 -11.71 8.88 -5.49
CA VAL A 202 -11.86 8.14 -6.76
C VAL A 202 -10.53 8.06 -7.50
N ASN A 203 -10.29 6.93 -8.16
CA ASN A 203 -9.11 6.79 -9.02
C ASN A 203 -9.39 7.46 -10.37
N LEU A 204 -8.62 8.49 -10.71
CA LEU A 204 -8.92 9.34 -11.88
C LEU A 204 -8.89 8.58 -13.22
N TYR A 205 -8.07 7.55 -13.34
CA TYR A 205 -7.84 6.82 -14.60
C TYR A 205 -8.52 5.46 -14.65
N LEU A 206 -8.70 4.80 -13.50
CA LEU A 206 -9.20 3.43 -13.40
C LEU A 206 -10.65 3.33 -12.96
N ASP A 207 -11.27 4.44 -12.53
CA ASP A 207 -12.69 4.45 -12.19
C ASP A 207 -13.55 4.78 -13.42
N ASP A 208 -14.01 3.72 -14.10
CA ASP A 208 -14.86 3.83 -15.28
C ASP A 208 -16.24 4.44 -15.00
N SER A 209 -16.64 4.57 -13.73
CA SER A 209 -17.93 5.14 -13.35
C SER A 209 -17.96 6.68 -13.43
N LEU A 210 -16.80 7.33 -13.53
CA LEU A 210 -16.72 8.79 -13.60
C LEU A 210 -17.25 9.32 -14.95
N PRO A 211 -18.33 10.13 -14.94
CA PRO A 211 -18.94 10.66 -16.16
C PRO A 211 -18.14 11.84 -16.74
N ALA A 212 -18.40 12.19 -18.01
CA ALA A 212 -17.77 13.35 -18.65
C ALA A 212 -18.03 14.67 -17.89
N ASP A 213 -19.24 14.85 -17.34
CA ASP A 213 -19.63 16.06 -16.61
C ASP A 213 -18.80 16.25 -15.33
N TYR A 214 -18.46 15.16 -14.63
CA TYR A 214 -17.55 15.22 -13.49
C TYR A 214 -16.23 15.88 -13.88
N PHE A 215 -15.62 15.45 -14.99
CA PHE A 215 -14.37 16.04 -15.45
C PHE A 215 -14.55 17.47 -15.95
N LEU A 216 -15.65 17.80 -16.63
CA LEU A 216 -15.92 19.17 -17.08
C LEU A 216 -16.08 20.16 -15.91
N GLU A 217 -16.68 19.74 -14.80
CA GLU A 217 -16.87 20.57 -13.62
C GLU A 217 -15.62 20.67 -12.74
N ASN A 218 -14.76 19.64 -12.76
CA ASN A 218 -13.67 19.48 -11.79
C ASN A 218 -12.26 19.53 -12.40
N TRP A 219 -12.12 19.68 -13.73
CA TRP A 219 -10.81 19.56 -14.39
C TRP A 219 -9.76 20.52 -13.83
N GLU A 220 -10.13 21.73 -13.37
CA GLU A 220 -9.15 22.72 -12.92
C GLU A 220 -8.30 22.18 -11.79
N TRP A 221 -8.90 21.87 -10.64
CA TRP A 221 -8.16 21.39 -9.48
C TRP A 221 -7.57 19.99 -9.69
N ILE A 222 -8.20 19.15 -10.53
CA ILE A 222 -7.64 17.84 -10.91
C ILE A 222 -6.32 18.02 -11.67
N VAL A 223 -6.31 18.85 -12.71
CA VAL A 223 -5.12 19.10 -13.54
C VAL A 223 -4.03 19.77 -12.72
N GLU A 224 -4.37 20.73 -11.87
CA GLU A 224 -3.40 21.35 -10.96
C GLU A 224 -2.77 20.31 -10.03
N GLY A 225 -3.59 19.47 -9.40
CA GLY A 225 -3.12 18.45 -8.46
C GLY A 225 -2.21 17.42 -9.12
N VAL A 226 -2.62 16.89 -10.28
CA VAL A 226 -1.79 15.95 -11.05
C VAL A 226 -0.48 16.61 -11.49
N ALA A 227 -0.50 17.86 -11.98
CA ALA A 227 0.72 18.58 -12.37
C ALA A 227 1.73 18.70 -11.21
N ARG A 228 1.26 18.94 -9.98
CA ARG A 228 2.13 19.01 -8.80
C ARG A 228 2.74 17.65 -8.47
N CYS A 229 1.92 16.60 -8.48
CA CYS A 229 2.37 15.22 -8.28
C CYS A 229 3.39 14.80 -9.35
N ASP A 230 3.17 15.19 -10.60
CA ASP A 230 4.07 14.89 -11.72
C ASP A 230 5.40 15.60 -11.61
N ALA A 231 5.41 16.88 -11.22
CA ALA A 231 6.64 17.60 -10.97
C ALA A 231 7.51 16.89 -9.91
N LEU A 232 6.91 16.45 -8.80
CA LEU A 232 7.62 15.68 -7.78
C LEU A 232 8.08 14.32 -8.30
N GLY A 233 7.19 13.58 -8.97
CA GLY A 233 7.51 12.27 -9.53
C GLY A 233 8.65 12.35 -10.55
N ASP A 234 8.70 13.39 -11.39
CA ASP A 234 9.76 13.56 -12.38
C ASP A 234 11.10 13.94 -11.75
N ALA A 235 11.06 14.79 -10.73
CA ALA A 235 12.24 15.14 -9.94
C ALA A 235 12.86 13.90 -9.28
N ILE A 236 12.04 13.03 -8.70
CA ILE A 236 12.49 11.84 -7.94
C ILE A 236 12.71 10.61 -8.85
N GLY A 237 12.10 10.57 -10.03
CA GLY A 237 12.18 9.43 -10.94
C GLY A 237 11.18 8.32 -10.60
N THR A 238 9.92 8.65 -10.38
CA THR A 238 8.86 7.65 -10.22
C THR A 238 8.43 7.10 -11.59
N ALA A 239 8.48 5.77 -11.78
CA ALA A 239 8.20 5.11 -13.07
C ALA A 239 6.71 4.81 -13.32
N LEU A 240 6.00 4.29 -12.32
CA LEU A 240 4.60 3.84 -12.44
C LEU A 240 3.62 4.89 -11.88
N ARG A 241 3.30 5.93 -12.66
CA ARG A 241 2.35 6.98 -12.23
C ARG A 241 0.96 6.86 -12.85
N PHE A 242 0.87 6.34 -14.06
CA PHE A 242 -0.42 6.17 -14.74
C PHE A 242 -1.31 5.20 -13.95
N GLY A 243 -2.54 5.63 -13.61
CA GLY A 243 -3.44 4.82 -12.78
C GLY A 243 -3.26 4.98 -11.27
N HIS A 244 -2.39 5.88 -10.81
CA HIS A 244 -2.04 6.01 -9.39
C HIS A 244 -2.47 7.34 -8.76
N TYR A 245 -3.39 8.09 -9.38
CA TYR A 245 -3.89 9.35 -8.82
C TYR A 245 -5.26 9.14 -8.17
N MET A 246 -5.35 9.53 -6.91
CA MET A 246 -6.59 9.59 -6.16
C MET A 246 -7.06 11.03 -6.09
N ALA A 247 -8.34 11.26 -6.39
CA ALA A 247 -9.00 12.54 -6.27
C ALA A 247 -10.04 12.48 -5.14
N THR A 248 -9.88 13.32 -4.14
CA THR A 248 -10.70 13.34 -2.92
C THR A 248 -11.88 14.29 -3.04
N GLU A 249 -12.89 14.11 -2.18
CA GLU A 249 -14.05 15.01 -2.10
C GLU A 249 -13.68 16.44 -1.71
N ASP A 250 -12.61 16.63 -0.91
CA ASP A 250 -12.08 17.94 -0.52
C ASP A 250 -11.19 18.59 -1.60
N ARG A 251 -11.30 18.11 -2.86
CA ARG A 251 -10.62 18.65 -4.05
C ARG A 251 -9.10 18.60 -3.97
N ARG A 252 -8.56 17.50 -3.44
CA ARG A 252 -7.13 17.22 -3.43
C ARG A 252 -6.82 16.08 -4.37
N VAL A 253 -5.60 16.09 -4.90
CA VAL A 253 -5.03 14.98 -5.66
C VAL A 253 -3.76 14.54 -4.98
N TYR A 254 -3.60 13.23 -4.84
CA TYR A 254 -2.38 12.62 -4.34
C TYR A 254 -2.08 11.34 -5.11
N THR A 255 -0.82 10.90 -5.05
CA THR A 255 -0.40 9.63 -5.68
C THR A 255 -0.35 8.50 -4.67
N ILE A 256 -0.65 7.29 -5.12
CA ILE A 256 -0.59 6.04 -4.32
C ILE A 256 0.39 5.05 -4.93
N ASP A 257 0.81 4.05 -4.14
CA ASP A 257 1.60 2.93 -4.63
C ASP A 257 2.91 3.36 -5.35
N ASN A 258 3.58 4.42 -4.86
CA ASN A 258 4.84 4.96 -5.39
C ASN A 258 6.06 4.07 -5.04
N ILE A 259 6.01 2.81 -5.47
CA ILE A 259 6.95 1.75 -5.10
C ILE A 259 8.22 1.71 -5.95
N GLU A 260 8.18 2.30 -7.15
CA GLU A 260 9.26 2.35 -8.13
C GLU A 260 9.76 3.79 -8.27
N ILE A 261 10.80 4.12 -7.51
CA ILE A 261 11.43 5.45 -7.46
C ILE A 261 12.89 5.37 -7.94
N PHE A 262 13.49 6.51 -8.27
CA PHE A 262 14.86 6.63 -8.80
C PHE A 262 15.08 6.03 -10.20
N HIS A 263 14.01 5.87 -10.99
CA HIS A 263 14.05 5.65 -12.44
C HIS A 263 14.39 6.95 -13.15
N LEU A 264 15.69 7.26 -13.11
CA LEU A 264 16.24 8.56 -13.49
C LEU A 264 16.76 8.61 -14.93
N ASP A 265 16.73 7.50 -15.66
CA ASP A 265 17.12 7.43 -17.06
C ASP A 265 15.94 7.78 -17.99
N SER A 266 16.25 8.40 -19.13
CA SER A 266 15.24 8.81 -20.12
C SER A 266 14.70 7.66 -20.96
N THR A 267 15.36 6.49 -20.92
CA THR A 267 14.97 5.26 -21.61
C THR A 267 14.04 4.38 -20.79
N ASP A 268 13.87 4.69 -19.50
CA ASP A 268 12.90 4.00 -18.66
C ASP A 268 11.50 4.23 -19.22
N VAL A 269 10.73 3.15 -19.35
CA VAL A 269 9.42 3.14 -20.01
C VAL A 269 8.44 3.97 -19.17
N LYS A 270 8.34 5.27 -19.45
CA LYS A 270 7.27 6.13 -18.93
C LYS A 270 5.99 5.87 -19.70
N ILE A 271 5.22 4.86 -19.30
CA ILE A 271 3.85 4.69 -19.79
C ILE A 271 3.01 5.79 -19.12
N HIS A 272 2.87 6.93 -19.79
CA HIS A 272 2.12 8.06 -19.26
C HIS A 272 1.24 8.66 -20.35
N GLU A 273 -0.08 8.48 -20.24
CA GLU A 273 -1.01 9.39 -20.87
C GLU A 273 -1.14 10.63 -19.96
N PRO A 274 -0.79 11.84 -20.42
CA PRO A 274 -0.97 13.04 -19.62
C PRO A 274 -2.43 13.29 -19.26
N VAL A 275 -2.67 13.84 -18.06
CA VAL A 275 -4.03 14.10 -17.56
C VAL A 275 -4.85 14.98 -18.50
N TYR A 276 -4.21 15.95 -19.16
CA TYR A 276 -4.88 16.83 -20.12
C TYR A 276 -5.28 16.09 -21.41
N ASP A 277 -4.56 15.04 -21.80
CA ASP A 277 -4.90 14.17 -22.93
C ASP A 277 -6.05 13.24 -22.53
N PHE A 278 -5.91 12.57 -21.38
CA PHE A 278 -6.93 11.69 -20.81
C PHE A 278 -8.29 12.38 -20.64
N ILE A 279 -8.33 13.49 -19.92
CA ILE A 279 -9.59 14.22 -19.66
C ILE A 279 -10.23 14.66 -20.98
N SER A 280 -9.44 15.24 -21.90
CA SER A 280 -9.99 15.73 -23.16
C SER A 280 -10.61 14.61 -24.01
N ARG A 281 -10.00 13.42 -24.00
CA ARG A 281 -10.49 12.22 -24.67
C ARG A 281 -11.74 11.65 -23.99
N ARG A 282 -11.77 11.65 -22.66
CA ARG A 282 -12.91 11.16 -21.87
C ARG A 282 -14.15 12.04 -22.04
N VAL A 283 -13.97 13.36 -22.06
CA VAL A 283 -15.05 14.35 -22.18
C VAL A 283 -15.59 14.46 -23.61
N HIS A 284 -14.70 14.39 -24.60
CA HIS A 284 -15.05 14.51 -26.02
C HIS A 284 -14.46 13.33 -26.81
N PRO A 285 -15.04 12.11 -26.69
CA PRO A 285 -14.54 10.92 -27.38
C PRO A 285 -14.66 11.03 -28.91
N ASP A 286 -15.76 11.61 -29.41
CA ASP A 286 -16.07 11.64 -30.84
C ASP A 286 -15.91 13.02 -31.50
N ASP A 287 -15.66 14.09 -30.72
CA ASP A 287 -15.50 15.46 -31.23
C ASP A 287 -14.03 15.91 -31.18
N ALA A 288 -13.31 15.71 -32.30
CA ALA A 288 -11.90 16.06 -32.40
C ALA A 288 -11.62 17.57 -32.21
N LYS A 289 -12.55 18.43 -32.63
CA LYS A 289 -12.38 19.89 -32.53
C LYS A 289 -12.50 20.35 -31.08
N LYS A 290 -13.57 19.94 -30.38
CA LYS A 290 -13.75 20.26 -28.96
C LYS A 290 -12.68 19.60 -28.09
N ARG A 291 -12.28 18.35 -28.40
CA ARG A 291 -11.18 17.68 -27.72
C ARG A 291 -9.87 18.49 -27.81
N LYS A 292 -9.50 18.95 -29.01
CA LYS A 292 -8.29 19.77 -29.20
C LYS A 292 -8.35 21.08 -28.40
N GLN A 293 -9.48 21.77 -28.44
CA GLN A 293 -9.68 23.03 -27.71
C GLN A 293 -9.56 22.83 -26.19
N LEU A 294 -10.22 21.78 -25.65
CA LEU A 294 -10.14 21.45 -24.23
C LEU A 294 -8.72 21.05 -23.85
N ARG A 295 -8.08 20.15 -24.62
CA ARG A 295 -6.70 19.73 -24.40
C ARG A 295 -5.73 20.91 -24.30
N GLU A 296 -5.80 21.87 -25.22
CA GLU A 296 -4.93 23.05 -25.21
C GLU A 296 -5.13 23.91 -23.95
N LYS A 297 -6.39 24.10 -23.52
CA LYS A 297 -6.73 24.80 -22.28
C LYS A 297 -6.15 24.09 -21.05
N LEU A 298 -6.35 22.78 -20.95
CA LEU A 298 -5.87 21.96 -19.83
C LEU A 298 -4.35 21.91 -19.81
N ARG A 299 -3.69 21.73 -20.97
CA ARG A 299 -2.24 21.70 -21.07
C ARG A 299 -1.60 23.01 -20.59
N LYS A 300 -2.14 24.16 -21.00
CA LYS A 300 -1.61 25.46 -20.55
C LYS A 300 -1.63 25.57 -19.02
N LYS A 301 -2.74 25.16 -18.39
CA LYS A 301 -2.88 25.17 -16.94
C LYS A 301 -1.95 24.17 -16.25
N TYR A 302 -1.83 22.97 -16.82
CA TYR A 302 -0.90 21.94 -16.36
C TYR A 302 0.55 22.46 -16.35
N GLU A 303 1.01 23.01 -17.47
CA GLU A 303 2.40 23.51 -17.63
C GLU A 303 2.71 24.65 -16.65
N GLU A 304 1.77 25.58 -16.46
CA GLU A 304 1.89 26.66 -15.48
C GLU A 304 2.10 26.13 -14.06
N VAL A 305 1.24 25.20 -13.62
CA VAL A 305 1.32 24.65 -12.26
C VAL A 305 2.51 23.72 -12.09
N TYR A 306 2.86 22.93 -13.11
CA TYR A 306 4.03 22.08 -13.11
C TYR A 306 5.31 22.89 -12.90
N GLU A 307 5.50 23.97 -13.67
CA GLU A 307 6.71 24.80 -13.56
C GLU A 307 6.76 25.57 -12.24
N ALA A 308 5.60 26.03 -11.73
CA ALA A 308 5.51 26.60 -10.39
C ALA A 308 5.91 25.58 -9.29
N GLN A 309 5.45 24.32 -9.41
CA GLN A 309 5.82 23.27 -8.46
C GLN A 309 7.30 22.89 -8.59
N MET A 310 7.86 22.84 -9.79
CA MET A 310 9.30 22.64 -9.98
C MET A 310 10.13 23.76 -9.36
N ALA A 311 9.69 25.02 -9.45
CA ALA A 311 10.34 26.13 -8.76
C ALA A 311 10.32 25.94 -7.23
N LYS A 312 9.19 25.48 -6.68
CA LYS A 312 9.08 25.14 -5.25
C LYS A 312 9.97 23.97 -4.84
N ILE A 313 10.07 22.92 -5.67
CA ILE A 313 10.99 21.79 -5.44
C ILE A 313 12.44 22.28 -5.38
N ARG A 314 12.83 23.20 -6.28
CA ARG A 314 14.16 23.84 -6.25
C ARG A 314 14.39 24.63 -4.97
N GLU A 315 13.40 25.41 -4.53
CA GLU A 315 13.45 26.16 -3.27
C GLU A 315 13.62 25.24 -2.06
N LYS A 316 12.85 24.13 -2.01
CA LYS A 316 12.86 23.16 -0.92
C LYS A 316 13.94 22.08 -1.05
N TRP A 317 14.86 22.22 -2.01
CA TRP A 317 15.91 21.22 -2.25
C TRP A 317 16.73 20.89 -1.00
N PRO A 318 17.17 21.85 -0.15
CA PRO A 318 17.94 21.51 1.05
C PRO A 318 17.18 20.58 2.02
N GLN A 319 15.86 20.74 2.13
CA GLN A 319 15.00 19.89 2.95
C GLN A 319 14.83 18.51 2.34
N ILE A 320 14.66 18.44 1.01
CA ILE A 320 14.58 17.16 0.27
C ILE A 320 15.90 16.38 0.41
N GLU A 321 17.04 17.04 0.21
CA GLU A 321 18.37 16.44 0.34
C GLU A 321 18.62 15.94 1.75
N ARG A 322 18.27 16.74 2.77
CA ARG A 322 18.36 16.32 4.17
C ARG A 322 17.49 15.10 4.45
N TYR A 323 16.24 15.12 4.00
CA TYR A 323 15.32 13.99 4.15
C TYR A 323 15.90 12.73 3.51
N LEU A 324 16.29 12.77 2.24
CA LEU A 324 16.87 11.61 1.54
C LEU A 324 18.15 11.09 2.20
N SER A 325 18.95 11.98 2.80
CA SER A 325 20.17 11.59 3.52
C SER A 325 19.89 10.75 4.77
N GLU A 326 18.74 10.93 5.42
CA GLU A 326 18.29 10.08 6.53
C GLU A 326 18.05 8.63 6.06
N PHE A 327 17.81 8.43 4.75
CA PHE A 327 17.59 7.13 4.10
C PHE A 327 18.81 6.63 3.33
N LYS A 328 20.01 7.23 3.48
CA LYS A 328 21.20 6.88 2.68
C LYS A 328 21.48 5.38 2.58
N ARG A 329 21.34 4.64 3.68
CA ARG A 329 21.53 3.16 3.68
C ARG A 329 20.43 2.44 2.90
N LEU A 330 19.16 2.78 3.17
CA LEU A 330 18.00 2.18 2.52
C LEU A 330 17.98 2.48 1.02
N ILE A 331 18.34 3.70 0.60
CA ILE A 331 18.44 4.07 -0.81
C ILE A 331 19.50 3.21 -1.51
N ARG A 332 20.68 3.03 -0.90
CA ARG A 332 21.72 2.17 -1.47
C ARG A 332 21.28 0.70 -1.58
N GLU A 333 20.61 0.18 -0.55
CA GLU A 333 20.08 -1.18 -0.55
C GLU A 333 18.99 -1.35 -1.62
N TYR A 334 18.14 -0.34 -1.81
CA TYR A 334 17.04 -0.33 -2.75
C TYR A 334 17.49 -0.18 -4.21
N THR A 335 18.40 0.76 -4.53
CA THR A 335 18.87 1.01 -5.90
C THR A 335 20.05 0.13 -6.32
N GLY A 336 20.80 -0.41 -5.36
CA GLY A 336 22.10 -1.03 -5.61
C GLY A 336 23.23 -0.04 -5.93
N GLU A 337 22.95 1.27 -5.90
CA GLU A 337 23.89 2.32 -6.26
C GLU A 337 24.34 3.17 -5.05
N PRO A 338 25.53 3.77 -5.07
CA PRO A 338 25.93 4.79 -4.10
C PRO A 338 24.92 5.94 -4.03
N PHE A 339 24.55 6.34 -2.80
CA PHE A 339 23.61 7.43 -2.56
C PHE A 339 23.99 8.73 -3.26
N GLU A 340 25.29 9.06 -3.30
CA GLU A 340 25.81 10.26 -3.93
C GLU A 340 25.53 10.29 -5.44
N ILE A 341 25.54 9.12 -6.09
CA ILE A 341 25.23 8.99 -7.52
C ILE A 341 23.73 9.23 -7.74
N VAL A 342 22.87 8.58 -6.94
CA VAL A 342 21.42 8.75 -6.99
C VAL A 342 21.05 10.23 -6.76
N LEU A 343 21.57 10.82 -5.69
CA LEU A 343 21.32 12.23 -5.33
C LEU A 343 21.79 13.18 -6.43
N SER A 344 22.96 12.93 -7.04
CA SER A 344 23.48 13.71 -8.15
C SER A 344 22.55 13.66 -9.38
N ARG A 345 21.99 12.48 -9.71
CA ARG A 345 21.01 12.35 -10.80
C ARG A 345 19.70 13.08 -10.51
N ILE A 346 19.18 12.99 -9.28
CA ILE A 346 17.99 13.74 -8.85
C ILE A 346 18.26 15.25 -8.99
N ARG A 347 19.39 15.72 -8.45
CA ARG A 347 19.80 17.12 -8.53
C ARG A 347 19.92 17.59 -9.99
N SER A 348 20.52 16.77 -10.84
CA SER A 348 20.64 17.05 -12.28
C SER A 348 19.26 17.19 -12.94
N ARG A 349 18.23 16.43 -12.55
CA ARG A 349 16.86 16.61 -13.06
C ARG A 349 16.20 17.90 -12.56
N ILE A 350 16.45 18.29 -11.32
CA ILE A 350 15.82 19.47 -10.71
C ILE A 350 16.42 20.78 -11.24
N PHE A 351 17.76 20.82 -11.39
CA PHE A 351 18.53 22.01 -11.74
C PHE A 351 19.12 21.98 -13.16
N GLY A 352 19.06 20.84 -13.84
CA GLY A 352 19.48 20.74 -15.24
C GLY A 352 18.64 21.64 -16.13
N LYS A 353 19.28 22.21 -17.16
CA LYS A 353 18.55 22.88 -18.23
C LYS A 353 17.83 21.79 -19.02
N LYS A 354 16.50 21.91 -19.15
CA LYS A 354 15.71 21.12 -20.09
C LYS A 354 16.09 21.47 -21.52
#